data_AF-A0A7X9GW08-F1
#
_entry.id   AF-A0A7X9GW08-F1
#
_cell.length_a   1.000
_cell.length_b   1.000
_cell.length_c   1.000
_cell.angle_alpha   90.00
_cell.angle_beta   90.00
_cell.angle_gamma   90.00
#
_symmetry.space_group_name_H-M   'P 1'
#
loop_
_entity.id
_entity.type
_entity.pdbx_description
1 polymer ?
#
loop_
_entity_poly.entity_id
_entity_poly.type
_entity_poly.pdbx_seq_one_letter_code
_entity_poly.pdbx_strand_id
1 'polypeptide(L)'
;MRPIPRHWATVRESVTFPSGQEWALTIHGASELSVEDAQRDARERLRRVVEAGGPQRGTGGGVEYYPLRRLPEELLEEVRSPDGTLIAAITRNRYGAAVLNTDAVLISDIDLDEPSAQDVVRGSGAGLLSRLFGGGRGEQLTAQEREPDAFGLRSPGRRGEHHARTLALIEDFTAHHPELGVRTYRTRNGFRLLITGSGAAPASDRARELMSSLRSDELYMTLCRVHDTYRARLTPKPWRIEMDRFEELGTRTAADDVHRAWVKRYREASAEVAVCRLLSSTGPAPDPLEQQIIDLHDRAVRPESGQRLA
;
A
#
# COMPACT_ATOMS: atom_id res chain seq x y z
N MET A 1 5.83 -10.91 14.96
CA MET A 1 4.93 -9.73 14.89
C MET A 1 4.41 -9.33 16.27
N ARG A 2 4.27 -8.02 16.55
CA ARG A 2 3.39 -7.53 17.64
C ARG A 2 1.92 -7.67 17.22
N PRO A 3 0.96 -7.90 18.13
CA PRO A 3 -0.44 -7.95 17.73
C PRO A 3 -0.96 -6.58 17.26
N ILE A 4 -1.98 -6.62 16.41
CA ILE A 4 -2.65 -5.41 15.93
C ILE A 4 -3.78 -5.06 16.91
N PRO A 5 -3.94 -3.78 17.32
CA PRO A 5 -5.01 -3.36 18.22
C PRO A 5 -6.40 -3.73 17.72
N ARG A 6 -7.21 -4.30 18.61
CA ARG A 6 -8.59 -4.73 18.35
C ARG A 6 -9.61 -3.66 18.72
N HIS A 7 -9.28 -2.84 19.71
CA HIS A 7 -10.12 -1.77 20.24
C HIS A 7 -9.55 -0.42 19.86
N TRP A 8 -10.44 0.48 19.44
CA TRP A 8 -10.10 1.83 19.01
C TRP A 8 -11.05 2.83 19.66
N ALA A 9 -10.54 3.98 20.04
CA ALA A 9 -11.33 5.10 20.54
C ALA A 9 -10.84 6.41 19.93
N THR A 10 -11.74 7.37 19.79
CA THR A 10 -11.42 8.71 19.26
C THR A 10 -11.79 9.76 20.28
N VAL A 11 -10.84 10.62 20.63
CA VAL A 11 -11.06 11.83 21.44
C VAL A 11 -10.99 13.03 20.51
N ARG A 12 -11.93 13.96 20.68
CA ARG A 12 -11.98 15.25 19.96
C ARG A 12 -12.09 16.36 21.00
N GLU A 13 -11.22 17.37 20.87
CA GLU A 13 -11.14 18.47 21.83
C GLU A 13 -10.64 19.73 21.14
N SER A 14 -11.27 20.87 21.40
CA SER A 14 -10.76 22.19 21.00
C SER A 14 -9.78 22.68 22.06
N VAL A 15 -8.55 22.99 21.66
CA VAL A 15 -7.51 23.48 22.56
C VAL A 15 -6.96 24.82 22.07
N THR A 16 -7.02 25.83 22.93
CA THR A 16 -6.38 27.14 22.70
C THR A 16 -4.97 27.12 23.28
N PHE A 17 -3.98 27.30 22.41
CA PHE A 17 -2.58 27.31 22.78
C PHE A 17 -2.11 28.70 23.28
N PRO A 18 -0.97 28.80 23.99
CA PRO A 18 -0.43 30.08 24.45
C PRO A 18 -0.15 31.13 23.35
N SER A 19 -0.09 30.71 22.08
CA SER A 19 -0.04 31.58 20.91
C SER A 19 -1.36 32.29 20.58
N GLY A 20 -2.44 32.01 21.32
CA GLY A 20 -3.80 32.47 21.05
C GLY A 20 -4.53 31.67 19.95
N GLN A 21 -3.87 30.67 19.34
CA GLN A 21 -4.48 29.86 18.29
C GLN A 21 -5.29 28.69 18.88
N GLU A 22 -6.57 28.60 18.51
CA GLU A 22 -7.41 27.43 18.77
C GLU A 22 -7.20 26.34 17.71
N TRP A 23 -7.13 25.09 18.15
CA TRP A 23 -7.05 23.91 17.28
C TRP A 23 -8.10 22.87 17.70
N ALA A 24 -8.93 22.44 16.74
CA ALA A 24 -9.76 21.25 16.88
C ALA A 24 -8.89 19.99 16.71
N LEU A 25 -8.47 19.38 17.82
CA LEU A 25 -7.66 18.17 17.82
C LEU A 25 -8.56 16.93 17.70
N THR A 26 -8.14 15.95 16.90
CA THR A 26 -8.74 14.62 16.83
C THR A 26 -7.63 13.61 16.97
N ILE A 27 -7.67 12.85 18.07
CA ILE A 27 -6.66 11.86 18.44
C ILE A 27 -7.34 10.51 18.57
N HIS A 28 -6.80 9.51 17.88
CA HIS A 28 -7.20 8.12 18.07
C HIS A 28 -6.22 7.44 19.03
N GLY A 29 -6.77 6.57 19.86
CA GLY A 29 -6.02 5.64 20.70
C GLY A 29 -6.46 4.21 20.45
N ALA A 30 -5.62 3.26 20.86
CA ALA A 30 -5.76 1.86 20.49
C ALA A 30 -5.41 0.92 21.66
N SER A 31 -6.07 -0.24 21.73
CA SER A 31 -5.77 -1.27 22.73
C SER A 31 -6.10 -2.69 22.22
N GLU A 32 -5.49 -3.68 22.85
CA GLU A 32 -5.84 -5.10 22.73
C GLU A 32 -6.87 -5.55 23.78
N LEU A 33 -7.06 -4.75 24.85
CA LEU A 33 -7.85 -5.13 26.03
C LEU A 33 -9.31 -4.66 25.97
N SER A 34 -9.55 -3.36 25.75
CA SER A 34 -10.90 -2.79 25.75
C SER A 34 -10.99 -1.41 25.09
N VAL A 35 -12.22 -0.92 24.89
CA VAL A 35 -12.49 0.42 24.35
C VAL A 35 -12.12 1.52 25.37
N GLU A 36 -12.32 1.26 26.66
CA GLU A 36 -11.94 2.15 27.76
C GLU A 36 -10.43 2.36 27.82
N ASP A 37 -9.66 1.27 27.59
CA ASP A 37 -8.20 1.32 27.48
C ASP A 37 -7.75 2.12 26.25
N ALA A 38 -8.38 1.88 25.10
CA ALA A 38 -8.13 2.67 23.89
C ALA A 38 -8.48 4.17 24.09
N GLN A 39 -9.51 4.48 24.90
CA GLN A 39 -9.86 5.85 25.26
C GLN A 39 -8.85 6.48 26.22
N ARG A 40 -8.23 5.70 27.12
CA ARG A 40 -7.11 6.17 27.95
C ARG A 40 -5.89 6.52 27.09
N ASP A 41 -5.46 5.63 26.19
CA ASP A 41 -4.38 5.91 25.23
C ASP A 41 -4.68 7.18 24.41
N ALA A 42 -5.90 7.33 23.89
CA ALA A 42 -6.30 8.52 23.14
C ALA A 42 -6.16 9.81 23.96
N ARG A 43 -6.59 9.81 25.23
CA ARG A 43 -6.48 10.96 26.14
C ARG A 43 -5.02 11.26 26.53
N GLU A 44 -4.21 10.25 26.81
CA GLU A 44 -2.79 10.42 27.13
C GLU A 44 -1.99 10.96 25.94
N ARG A 45 -2.29 10.48 24.73
CA ARG A 45 -1.71 11.00 23.48
C ARG A 45 -2.13 12.45 23.24
N LEU A 46 -3.38 12.81 23.51
CA LEU A 46 -3.86 14.19 23.43
C LEU A 46 -3.11 15.10 24.40
N ARG A 47 -2.98 14.71 25.69
CA ARG A 47 -2.20 15.46 26.69
C ARG A 47 -0.77 15.73 26.22
N ARG A 48 -0.07 14.70 25.72
CA ARG A 48 1.29 14.86 25.17
C ARG A 48 1.36 15.87 24.00
N VAL A 49 0.35 15.92 23.13
CA VAL A 49 0.30 16.92 22.05
C VAL A 49 0.04 18.33 22.60
N VAL A 50 -0.78 18.47 23.64
CA VAL A 50 -1.04 19.76 24.29
C VAL A 50 0.18 20.27 25.06
N GLU A 51 0.83 19.39 25.83
CA GLU A 51 2.07 19.66 26.58
C GLU A 51 3.24 20.04 25.65
N ALA A 52 3.30 19.47 24.45
CA ALA A 52 4.29 19.80 23.42
C ALA A 52 4.04 21.16 22.72
N GLY A 53 3.00 21.92 23.12
CA GLY A 53 2.65 23.21 22.50
C GLY A 53 1.86 23.08 21.20
N GLY A 54 1.32 21.90 20.90
CA GLY A 54 0.50 21.62 19.73
C GLY A 54 1.18 20.69 18.72
N PRO A 55 0.48 20.35 17.62
CA PRO A 55 1.04 19.49 16.58
C PRO A 55 2.18 20.21 15.86
N GLN A 56 3.38 19.67 15.99
CA GLN A 56 4.56 20.20 15.29
C GLN A 56 4.38 20.05 13.77
N ARG A 57 4.59 21.15 13.03
CA ARG A 57 4.74 21.09 11.57
C ARG A 57 6.16 20.64 11.26
N GLY A 58 6.30 19.42 10.75
CA GLY A 58 7.57 18.93 10.19
C GLY A 58 8.16 19.92 9.18
N THR A 59 9.48 20.07 9.20
CA THR A 59 10.23 21.02 8.35
C THR A 59 10.32 20.59 6.88
N GLY A 60 9.86 19.38 6.54
CA GLY A 60 9.63 18.91 5.17
C GLY A 60 8.12 18.86 4.86
N GLY A 61 7.69 19.49 3.76
CA GLY A 61 6.27 19.71 3.46
C GLY A 61 5.40 18.44 3.45
N GLY A 62 4.45 18.37 4.39
CA GLY A 62 3.23 17.55 4.28
C GLY A 62 3.32 16.06 4.65
N VAL A 63 4.49 15.43 4.68
CA VAL A 63 4.59 13.95 4.79
C VAL A 63 4.44 13.41 6.22
N GLU A 64 4.79 14.19 7.25
CA GLU A 64 4.90 13.68 8.63
C GLU A 64 3.55 13.46 9.36
N TYR A 65 2.45 13.98 8.81
CA TYR A 65 1.12 13.98 9.45
C TYR A 65 0.41 12.62 9.43
N TYR A 66 0.68 11.78 8.42
CA TYR A 66 -0.01 10.50 8.24
C TYR A 66 0.55 9.36 9.10
N PRO A 67 1.89 9.15 9.22
CA PRO A 67 2.43 8.06 10.04
C PRO A 67 2.23 8.27 11.54
N LEU A 68 2.30 9.53 12.02
CA LEU A 68 2.12 9.84 13.45
C LEU A 68 0.66 9.69 13.93
N ARG A 69 -0.30 9.83 13.00
CA ARG A 69 -1.71 9.49 13.25
C ARG A 69 -1.91 7.99 13.13
N ARG A 70 -1.92 7.29 14.28
CA ARG A 70 -2.57 5.98 14.36
C ARG A 70 -4.01 6.15 13.91
N LEU A 71 -4.38 5.54 12.81
CA LEU A 71 -5.75 5.53 12.30
C LEU A 71 -6.40 4.19 12.66
N PRO A 72 -7.68 4.17 13.05
CA PRO A 72 -8.40 2.93 13.26
C PRO A 72 -8.42 2.08 12.00
N GLU A 73 -8.08 0.80 12.17
CA GLU A 73 -8.18 -0.21 11.12
C GLU A 73 -8.92 -1.43 11.70
N GLU A 74 -9.86 -1.97 10.93
CA GLU A 74 -10.60 -3.19 11.29
C GLU A 74 -9.67 -4.39 11.16
N LEU A 75 -9.47 -5.17 12.23
CA LEU A 75 -8.79 -6.46 12.14
C LEU A 75 -9.70 -7.47 11.44
N LEU A 76 -9.28 -7.98 10.27
CA LEU A 76 -10.03 -8.94 9.46
C LEU A 76 -9.61 -10.39 9.74
N GLU A 77 -8.30 -10.62 9.91
CA GLU A 77 -7.72 -11.96 10.11
C GLU A 77 -6.40 -11.86 10.87
N GLU A 78 -6.14 -12.78 11.80
CA GLU A 78 -4.81 -13.05 12.34
C GLU A 78 -4.29 -14.34 11.73
N VAL A 79 -3.05 -14.32 11.24
CA VAL A 79 -2.39 -15.48 10.63
C VAL A 79 -1.24 -15.92 11.53
N ARG A 80 -1.28 -17.19 11.90
CA ARG A 80 -0.34 -17.83 12.81
C ARG A 80 0.41 -18.97 12.12
N SER A 81 1.65 -19.17 12.52
CA SER A 81 2.42 -20.38 12.17
C SER A 81 1.89 -21.60 12.97
N PRO A 82 2.27 -22.84 12.61
CA PRO A 82 1.76 -24.06 13.25
C PRO A 82 2.05 -24.18 14.76
N ASP A 83 3.04 -23.45 15.27
CA ASP A 83 3.39 -23.33 16.70
C ASP A 83 2.51 -22.31 17.47
N GLY A 84 1.63 -21.59 16.77
CA GLY A 84 0.75 -20.56 17.33
C GLY A 84 1.32 -19.14 17.31
N THR A 85 2.57 -18.94 16.88
CA THR A 85 3.21 -17.62 16.81
C THR A 85 2.49 -16.72 15.79
N LEU A 86 2.28 -15.44 16.13
CA LEU A 86 1.64 -14.47 15.22
C LEU A 86 2.65 -13.95 14.19
N ILE A 87 2.40 -14.25 12.92
CA ILE A 87 3.31 -13.94 11.80
C ILE A 87 2.75 -12.87 10.86
N ALA A 88 1.43 -12.71 10.80
CA ALA A 88 0.78 -11.64 10.04
C ALA A 88 -0.62 -11.33 10.57
N ALA A 89 -1.13 -10.15 10.20
CA ALA A 89 -2.52 -9.78 10.37
C ALA A 89 -3.04 -9.02 9.14
N ILE A 90 -4.25 -9.35 8.69
CA ILE A 90 -4.94 -8.61 7.64
C ILE A 90 -5.84 -7.57 8.29
N THR A 91 -5.66 -6.31 7.92
CA THR A 91 -6.50 -5.19 8.39
C THR A 91 -7.26 -4.53 7.25
N ARG A 92 -8.34 -3.81 7.56
CA ARG A 92 -8.97 -2.86 6.64
C ARG A 92 -8.47 -1.45 6.93
N ASN A 93 -7.72 -0.88 6.00
CA ASN A 93 -7.27 0.51 6.12
C ASN A 93 -8.43 1.51 5.89
N ARG A 94 -8.19 2.80 6.14
CA ARG A 94 -9.19 3.88 5.97
C ARG A 94 -9.82 4.04 4.57
N TYR A 95 -9.24 3.41 3.54
CA TYR A 95 -9.85 3.40 2.20
C TYR A 95 -10.87 2.25 2.04
N GLY A 96 -10.96 1.34 3.02
CA GLY A 96 -11.75 0.12 2.95
C GLY A 96 -11.02 -1.08 2.33
N ALA A 97 -9.76 -0.90 1.89
CA ALA A 97 -8.93 -1.94 1.30
C ALA A 97 -8.26 -2.82 2.36
N ALA A 98 -8.17 -4.12 2.06
CA ALA A 98 -7.44 -5.09 2.88
C ALA A 98 -5.92 -4.87 2.75
N VAL A 99 -5.22 -4.96 3.87
CA VAL A 99 -3.78 -4.78 4.01
C VAL A 99 -3.20 -5.92 4.82
N LEU A 100 -2.27 -6.66 4.22
CA LEU A 100 -1.36 -7.54 4.92
C LEU A 100 -0.39 -6.70 5.75
N ASN A 101 -0.23 -7.03 7.03
CA ASN A 101 0.77 -6.46 7.92
C ASN A 101 1.60 -7.64 8.46
N THR A 102 2.92 -7.56 8.41
CA THR A 102 3.84 -8.64 8.86
C THR A 102 5.21 -8.05 9.20
N ASP A 103 6.00 -8.70 10.05
CA ASP A 103 7.42 -8.40 10.28
C ASP A 103 8.37 -9.48 9.72
N ALA A 104 7.82 -10.52 9.06
CA ALA A 104 8.58 -11.68 8.59
C ALA A 104 9.21 -11.52 7.21
N VAL A 105 8.50 -10.90 6.27
CA VAL A 105 8.97 -10.67 4.89
C VAL A 105 9.13 -9.16 4.69
N LEU A 106 10.31 -8.72 4.24
CA LEU A 106 10.54 -7.32 3.90
C LEU A 106 9.76 -7.00 2.62
N ILE A 107 8.92 -5.97 2.67
CA ILE A 107 8.15 -5.51 1.51
C ILE A 107 8.63 -4.12 1.13
N SER A 108 8.93 -3.89 -0.15
CA SER A 108 9.33 -2.59 -0.69
C SER A 108 8.40 -2.20 -1.84
N ASP A 109 7.58 -1.15 -1.66
CA ASP A 109 6.78 -0.53 -2.73
C ASP A 109 7.60 0.60 -3.37
N ILE A 110 7.70 0.61 -4.70
CA ILE A 110 8.45 1.59 -5.52
C ILE A 110 7.46 2.20 -6.53
N ASP A 111 7.13 3.49 -6.43
CA ASP A 111 6.19 4.14 -7.35
C ASP A 111 6.89 4.70 -8.62
N LEU A 112 6.21 4.65 -9.77
CA LEU A 112 6.66 5.27 -11.04
C LEU A 112 5.93 6.60 -11.28
N ASP A 113 6.60 7.53 -11.98
CA ASP A 113 6.09 8.86 -12.37
C ASP A 113 4.64 8.84 -12.87
N GLU A 114 3.81 9.80 -12.45
CA GLU A 114 2.40 9.84 -12.87
C GLU A 114 2.23 9.84 -14.41
N PRO A 115 1.22 9.13 -14.96
CA PRO A 115 1.03 9.06 -16.40
C PRO A 115 0.84 10.44 -17.04
N SER A 116 1.58 10.70 -18.12
CA SER A 116 1.52 11.93 -18.89
C SER A 116 0.92 11.71 -20.28
N ALA A 117 0.60 12.79 -20.98
CA ALA A 117 0.12 12.73 -22.37
C ALA A 117 1.16 12.15 -23.36
N GLN A 118 2.43 11.99 -22.95
CA GLN A 118 3.51 11.38 -23.74
C GLN A 118 3.54 9.85 -23.63
N ASP A 119 2.87 9.28 -22.62
CA ASP A 119 2.87 7.83 -22.35
C ASP A 119 1.66 7.10 -22.99
N VAL A 120 0.80 7.84 -23.70
CA VAL A 120 -0.43 7.34 -24.34
C VAL A 120 -0.13 6.81 -25.74
N VAL A 121 -0.40 5.52 -25.97
CA VAL A 121 -0.33 4.91 -27.31
C VAL A 121 -1.49 5.44 -28.17
N ARG A 122 -1.16 6.21 -29.21
CA ARG A 122 -2.14 6.72 -30.18
C ARG A 122 -2.21 5.79 -31.38
N GLY A 123 -3.40 5.25 -31.66
CA GLY A 123 -3.63 4.42 -32.84
C GLY A 123 -3.37 5.16 -34.16
N SER A 124 -2.88 4.42 -35.15
CA SER A 124 -2.52 4.83 -36.51
C SER A 124 -3.75 5.20 -37.38
N GLY A 125 -4.58 6.12 -36.88
CA GLY A 125 -5.81 6.57 -37.54
C GLY A 125 -6.41 7.87 -37.01
N ALA A 126 -5.84 8.48 -35.97
CA ALA A 126 -6.40 9.67 -35.30
C ALA A 126 -5.85 11.04 -35.78
N GLY A 127 -5.03 11.08 -36.83
CA GLY A 127 -4.49 12.32 -37.41
C GLY A 127 -5.36 12.89 -38.54
N LEU A 128 -5.37 14.21 -38.74
CA LEU A 128 -6.08 14.87 -39.85
C LEU A 128 -5.78 14.26 -41.23
N LEU A 129 -4.58 13.72 -41.43
CA LEU A 129 -4.15 13.10 -42.69
C LEU A 129 -4.89 11.78 -43.01
N SER A 130 -5.33 11.00 -42.02
CA SER A 130 -6.09 9.75 -42.25
C SER A 130 -7.49 9.99 -42.82
N ARG A 131 -8.01 11.22 -42.69
CA ARG A 131 -9.28 11.66 -43.29
C ARG A 131 -9.15 12.14 -44.74
N LEU A 132 -7.94 12.38 -45.22
CA LEU A 132 -7.68 12.86 -46.59
C LEU A 132 -7.33 11.73 -47.57
N PHE A 133 -6.81 10.60 -47.07
CA PHE A 133 -6.54 9.40 -47.85
C PHE A 133 -7.47 8.27 -47.37
N GLY A 134 -8.65 8.19 -47.98
CA GLY A 134 -9.72 7.29 -47.55
C GLY A 134 -9.33 5.82 -47.61
N GLY A 135 -9.79 5.04 -46.61
CA GLY A 135 -9.80 3.58 -46.69
C GLY A 135 -8.72 2.82 -45.92
N GLY A 136 -8.26 3.32 -44.77
CA GLY A 136 -7.57 2.47 -43.79
C GLY A 136 -8.56 1.81 -42.83
N ARG A 137 -8.71 0.48 -42.87
CA ARG A 137 -9.18 -0.29 -41.71
C ARG A 137 -8.08 -0.18 -40.64
N GLY A 138 -8.12 0.86 -39.82
CA GLY A 138 -7.19 1.01 -38.71
C GLY A 138 -7.29 -0.20 -37.79
N GLU A 139 -6.18 -0.89 -37.56
CA GLU A 139 -6.13 -2.00 -36.61
C GLU A 139 -6.63 -1.51 -35.26
N GLN A 140 -7.66 -2.18 -34.75
CA GLN A 140 -8.22 -1.83 -33.46
C GLN A 140 -7.27 -2.34 -32.38
N LEU A 141 -6.43 -1.44 -31.87
CA LEU A 141 -5.57 -1.72 -30.71
C LEU A 141 -6.36 -2.45 -29.63
N THR A 142 -5.80 -3.54 -29.11
CA THR A 142 -6.30 -4.28 -27.95
C THR A 142 -6.31 -3.39 -26.70
N ALA A 143 -6.98 -3.82 -25.63
CA ALA A 143 -6.94 -3.11 -24.36
C ALA A 143 -5.50 -2.98 -23.80
N GLN A 144 -4.64 -3.98 -24.05
CA GLN A 144 -3.25 -3.99 -23.59
C GLN A 144 -2.38 -3.00 -24.38
N GLU A 145 -2.61 -2.84 -25.68
CA GLU A 145 -1.89 -1.85 -26.49
C GLU A 145 -2.33 -0.41 -26.20
N ARG A 146 -3.59 -0.18 -25.83
CA ARG A 146 -4.09 1.15 -25.45
C ARG A 146 -3.59 1.59 -24.07
N GLU A 147 -3.54 0.67 -23.11
CA GLU A 147 -3.08 0.93 -21.74
C GLU A 147 -2.10 -0.14 -21.24
N PRO A 148 -0.86 -0.20 -21.75
CA PRO A 148 0.12 -1.22 -21.36
C PRO A 148 0.36 -1.28 -19.84
N ASP A 149 0.49 -0.13 -19.18
CA ASP A 149 0.64 -0.05 -17.72
C ASP A 149 -0.57 -0.62 -16.94
N ALA A 150 -1.77 -0.68 -17.54
CA ALA A 150 -2.93 -1.30 -16.92
C ALA A 150 -2.86 -2.82 -16.91
N PHE A 151 -1.94 -3.43 -17.67
CA PHE A 151 -1.66 -4.86 -17.68
C PHE A 151 -0.21 -5.14 -17.23
N GLY A 152 0.43 -4.17 -16.58
CA GLY A 152 1.80 -4.26 -16.09
C GLY A 152 2.88 -4.26 -17.18
N LEU A 153 2.52 -4.01 -18.44
CA LEU A 153 3.45 -3.87 -19.54
C LEU A 153 4.12 -2.49 -19.51
N ARG A 154 5.22 -2.34 -20.24
CA ARG A 154 5.94 -1.08 -20.39
C ARG A 154 5.20 -0.14 -21.35
N SER A 155 4.80 1.05 -20.87
CA SER A 155 4.30 2.14 -21.72
C SER A 155 5.40 2.72 -22.62
N PRO A 156 5.06 3.44 -23.70
CA PRO A 156 6.00 4.38 -24.32
C PRO A 156 6.25 5.58 -23.37
N GLY A 157 7.13 6.50 -23.77
CA GLY A 157 7.32 7.77 -23.07
C GLY A 157 8.14 7.68 -21.78
N ARG A 158 8.10 8.76 -20.99
CA ARG A 158 8.91 8.94 -19.78
C ARG A 158 8.61 7.90 -18.72
N ARG A 159 7.33 7.54 -18.55
CA ARG A 159 6.90 6.51 -17.60
C ARG A 159 7.42 5.13 -18.02
N GLY A 160 7.44 4.86 -19.33
CA GLY A 160 8.07 3.69 -19.92
C GLY A 160 9.58 3.60 -19.72
N GLU A 161 10.27 4.73 -19.77
CA GLU A 161 11.71 4.80 -19.45
C GLU A 161 11.97 4.61 -17.96
N HIS A 162 11.14 5.20 -17.09
CA HIS A 162 11.24 4.99 -15.64
C HIS A 162 11.03 3.51 -15.30
N HIS A 163 9.98 2.87 -15.84
CA HIS A 163 9.75 1.42 -15.72
C HIS A 163 11.02 0.61 -16.01
N ALA A 164 11.70 0.89 -17.14
CA ALA A 164 12.93 0.19 -17.52
C ALA A 164 14.10 0.48 -16.56
N ARG A 165 14.28 1.72 -16.11
CA ARG A 165 15.31 2.08 -15.10
C ARG A 165 15.06 1.41 -13.76
N THR A 166 13.79 1.27 -13.33
CA THR A 166 13.44 0.59 -12.07
C THR A 166 13.68 -0.91 -12.17
N LEU A 167 13.40 -1.56 -13.30
CA LEU A 167 13.78 -2.96 -13.50
C LEU A 167 15.29 -3.16 -13.44
N ALA A 168 16.08 -2.31 -14.12
CA ALA A 168 17.54 -2.37 -14.05
C ALA A 168 18.08 -2.15 -12.62
N LEU A 169 17.44 -1.26 -11.83
CA LEU A 169 17.77 -1.07 -10.41
C LEU A 169 17.47 -2.32 -9.57
N ILE A 170 16.36 -3.00 -9.85
CA ILE A 170 15.99 -4.24 -9.16
C ILE A 170 16.95 -5.39 -9.53
N GLU A 171 17.31 -5.51 -10.82
CA GLU A 171 18.29 -6.48 -11.30
C GLU A 171 19.66 -6.26 -10.63
N ASP A 172 20.15 -5.02 -10.61
CA ASP A 172 21.40 -4.63 -9.94
C ASP A 172 21.37 -4.90 -8.43
N PHE A 173 20.25 -4.59 -7.75
CA PHE A 173 20.03 -4.94 -6.35
C PHE A 173 20.12 -6.45 -6.11
N THR A 174 19.47 -7.27 -6.95
CA THR A 174 19.52 -8.75 -6.80
C THR A 174 20.91 -9.33 -7.09
N ALA A 175 21.70 -8.70 -7.96
CA ALA A 175 23.07 -9.10 -8.23
C ALA A 175 24.02 -8.77 -7.06
N HIS A 176 23.79 -7.66 -6.36
CA HIS A 176 24.54 -7.26 -5.16
C HIS A 176 24.08 -7.97 -3.88
N HIS A 177 22.87 -8.54 -3.87
CA HIS A 177 22.29 -9.29 -2.74
C HIS A 177 21.92 -10.74 -3.09
N PRO A 178 22.89 -11.59 -3.51
CA PRO A 178 22.62 -12.99 -3.85
C PRO A 178 22.17 -13.85 -2.66
N GLU A 179 22.32 -13.34 -1.42
CA GLU A 179 21.82 -13.96 -0.20
C GLU A 179 20.30 -13.79 -0.01
N LEU A 180 19.66 -12.84 -0.70
CA LEU A 180 18.24 -12.51 -0.53
C LEU A 180 17.38 -13.17 -1.61
N GLY A 181 16.28 -13.80 -1.19
CA GLY A 181 15.22 -14.21 -2.11
C GLY A 181 14.36 -13.00 -2.47
N VAL A 182 14.14 -12.72 -3.75
CA VAL A 182 13.42 -11.52 -4.21
C VAL A 182 12.33 -11.90 -5.21
N ARG A 183 11.07 -11.62 -4.85
CA ARG A 183 9.91 -11.74 -5.73
C ARG A 183 9.49 -10.35 -6.19
N THR A 184 9.59 -10.08 -7.49
CA THR A 184 9.30 -8.77 -8.09
C THR A 184 7.92 -8.79 -8.73
N TYR A 185 7.07 -7.86 -8.31
CA TYR A 185 5.70 -7.71 -8.81
C TYR A 185 5.49 -6.31 -9.40
N ARG A 186 4.79 -6.23 -10.53
CA ARG A 186 4.31 -4.96 -11.10
C ARG A 186 2.91 -4.65 -10.54
N THR A 187 2.74 -3.49 -9.90
CA THR A 187 1.43 -2.98 -9.42
C THR A 187 0.80 -2.07 -10.49
N ARG A 188 -0.39 -1.48 -10.27
CA ARG A 188 -0.92 -0.48 -11.24
C ARG A 188 0.02 0.72 -11.45
N ASN A 189 0.62 1.26 -10.38
CA ASN A 189 1.44 2.49 -10.48
C ASN A 189 2.95 2.29 -10.38
N GLY A 190 3.44 1.14 -9.91
CA GLY A 190 4.88 0.89 -9.80
C GLY A 190 5.23 -0.57 -9.57
N PHE A 191 6.13 -0.85 -8.64
CA PHE A 191 6.57 -2.20 -8.29
C PHE A 191 6.34 -2.46 -6.80
N ARG A 192 6.22 -3.75 -6.46
CA ARG A 192 6.32 -4.28 -5.11
C ARG A 192 7.33 -5.40 -5.14
N LEU A 193 8.28 -5.39 -4.21
CA LEU A 193 9.18 -6.51 -3.97
C LEU A 193 8.80 -7.15 -2.64
N LEU A 194 8.73 -8.49 -2.61
CA LEU A 194 8.77 -9.29 -1.39
C LEU A 194 10.18 -9.87 -1.29
N ILE A 195 10.86 -9.60 -0.17
CA ILE A 195 12.28 -9.87 0.05
C ILE A 195 12.45 -10.75 1.29
N THR A 196 13.05 -11.91 1.08
CA THR A 196 13.17 -13.03 2.02
C THR A 196 14.64 -13.36 2.33
N GLY A 197 14.88 -14.04 3.44
CA GLY A 197 16.23 -14.26 4.00
C GLY A 197 16.86 -13.00 4.61
N SER A 198 16.14 -11.88 4.69
CA SER A 198 16.71 -10.58 5.10
C SER A 198 16.94 -10.45 6.61
N GLY A 199 16.15 -11.13 7.44
CA GLY A 199 16.14 -10.96 8.91
C GLY A 199 15.84 -9.54 9.39
N ALA A 200 15.42 -8.65 8.49
CA ALA A 200 15.39 -7.21 8.74
C ALA A 200 14.05 -6.79 9.36
N ALA A 201 14.04 -6.51 10.67
CA ALA A 201 12.85 -5.99 11.34
C ALA A 201 12.43 -4.62 10.76
N PRO A 202 11.13 -4.27 10.67
CA PRO A 202 10.63 -3.07 9.96
C PRO A 202 11.21 -1.73 10.42
N ALA A 203 11.60 -1.60 11.70
CA ALA A 203 12.22 -0.40 12.26
C ALA A 203 13.76 -0.38 12.16
N SER A 204 14.39 -1.46 11.70
CA SER A 204 15.86 -1.64 11.72
C SER A 204 16.59 -0.79 10.68
N ASP A 205 17.90 -0.59 10.90
CA ASP A 205 18.77 0.10 9.95
C ASP A 205 18.98 -0.70 8.66
N ARG A 206 19.06 -2.04 8.77
CA ARG A 206 19.14 -2.95 7.61
C ARG A 206 17.90 -2.86 6.71
N ALA A 207 16.70 -2.78 7.30
CA ALA A 207 15.47 -2.58 6.54
C ALA A 207 15.49 -1.25 5.76
N ARG A 208 15.98 -0.19 6.41
CA ARG A 208 16.10 1.14 5.80
C ARG A 208 17.11 1.15 4.66
N GLU A 209 18.30 0.58 4.86
CA GLU A 209 19.34 0.43 3.84
C GLU A 209 18.80 -0.26 2.58
N LEU A 210 18.18 -1.44 2.76
CA LEU A 210 17.62 -2.22 1.65
C LEU A 210 16.51 -1.45 0.91
N MET A 211 15.55 -0.85 1.62
CA MET A 211 14.47 -0.07 1.00
C MET A 211 14.98 1.22 0.33
N SER A 212 15.97 1.91 0.91
CA SER A 212 16.57 3.11 0.31
C SER A 212 17.36 2.80 -0.96
N SER A 213 18.09 1.69 -1.02
CA SER A 213 18.82 1.28 -2.23
C SER A 213 17.86 1.01 -3.41
N LEU A 214 16.70 0.43 -3.11
CA LEU A 214 15.59 0.20 -4.05
C LEU A 214 14.75 1.45 -4.36
N ARG A 215 15.02 2.59 -3.69
CA ARG A 215 14.22 3.83 -3.78
C ARG A 215 12.74 3.63 -3.45
N SER A 216 12.46 2.88 -2.38
CA SER A 216 11.10 2.73 -1.87
C SER A 216 10.52 4.09 -1.41
N ASP A 217 9.19 4.21 -1.38
CA ASP A 217 8.50 5.44 -0.96
C ASP A 217 8.82 5.81 0.51
N GLU A 218 9.26 7.04 0.73
CA GLU A 218 9.62 7.58 2.05
C GLU A 218 8.44 7.56 3.05
N LEU A 219 7.21 7.78 2.57
CA LEU A 219 6.02 7.70 3.41
C LEU A 219 5.75 6.24 3.82
N TYR A 220 5.89 5.30 2.88
CA TYR A 220 5.82 3.86 3.12
C TYR A 220 6.90 3.37 4.12
N MET A 221 8.16 3.76 3.93
CA MET A 221 9.25 3.45 4.86
C MET A 221 8.96 3.99 6.27
N THR A 222 8.45 5.23 6.35
CA THR A 222 8.06 5.83 7.64
C THR A 222 6.89 5.08 8.29
N LEU A 223 5.89 4.66 7.51
CA LEU A 223 4.79 3.83 8.01
C LEU A 223 5.29 2.48 8.54
N CYS A 224 6.21 1.80 7.84
CA CYS A 224 6.74 0.51 8.28
C CYS A 224 7.44 0.63 9.64
N ARG A 225 8.26 1.67 9.82
CA ARG A 225 8.93 1.96 11.08
C ARG A 225 7.95 2.30 12.21
N VAL A 226 6.91 3.11 11.96
CA VAL A 226 5.98 3.57 13.02
C VAL A 226 4.98 2.47 13.43
N HIS A 227 4.60 1.60 12.49
CA HIS A 227 3.71 0.47 12.76
C HIS A 227 4.45 -0.82 13.17
N ASP A 228 5.79 -0.85 13.11
CA ASP A 228 6.63 -2.03 13.37
C ASP A 228 6.22 -3.25 12.51
N THR A 229 5.76 -2.98 11.27
CA THR A 229 5.25 -3.96 10.30
C THR A 229 5.48 -3.49 8.85
N TYR A 230 5.91 -4.38 7.96
CA TYR A 230 5.78 -4.20 6.51
C TYR A 230 4.31 -4.32 6.09
N ARG A 231 3.90 -3.56 5.08
CA ARG A 231 2.47 -3.39 4.74
C ARG A 231 2.20 -3.55 3.24
N ALA A 232 1.42 -4.57 2.84
CA ALA A 232 1.01 -4.78 1.45
C ALA A 232 -0.50 -4.69 1.28
N ARG A 233 -1.00 -3.85 0.37
CA ARG A 233 -2.42 -3.89 -0.02
C ARG A 233 -2.70 -5.21 -0.75
N LEU A 234 -3.72 -5.93 -0.27
CA LEU A 234 -4.22 -7.19 -0.83
C LEU A 234 -5.43 -6.99 -1.75
N THR A 235 -6.11 -5.84 -1.66
CA THR A 235 -7.22 -5.45 -2.54
C THR A 235 -6.97 -4.03 -3.09
N PRO A 236 -7.52 -3.66 -4.27
CA PRO A 236 -7.18 -2.43 -4.98
C PRO A 236 -7.60 -1.15 -4.24
N LYS A 237 -7.02 0.00 -4.60
CA LYS A 237 -7.54 1.30 -4.11
C LYS A 237 -8.95 1.51 -4.72
N PRO A 238 -10.00 1.84 -3.95
CA PRO A 238 -11.38 1.92 -4.48
C PRO A 238 -11.54 2.75 -5.76
N TRP A 239 -10.87 3.90 -5.84
CA TRP A 239 -10.95 4.80 -6.98
C TRP A 239 -10.28 4.27 -8.26
N ARG A 240 -9.50 3.18 -8.18
CA ARG A 240 -8.98 2.46 -9.36
C ARG A 240 -9.96 1.43 -9.92
N ILE A 241 -11.03 1.14 -9.19
CA ILE A 241 -12.19 0.33 -9.62
C ILE A 241 -13.48 1.16 -9.62
N GLU A 242 -13.36 2.47 -9.87
CA GLU A 242 -14.48 3.41 -10.02
C GLU A 242 -15.42 3.49 -8.79
N MET A 243 -14.86 3.24 -7.59
CA MET A 243 -15.58 3.33 -6.32
C MET A 243 -15.01 4.41 -5.41
N ASP A 244 -15.90 5.12 -4.70
CA ASP A 244 -15.51 6.01 -3.62
C ASP A 244 -14.96 5.25 -2.41
N ARG A 245 -13.99 5.87 -1.73
CA ARG A 245 -13.47 5.40 -0.43
C ARG A 245 -14.58 5.48 0.63
N PHE A 246 -14.56 4.58 1.60
CA PHE A 246 -15.44 4.69 2.76
C PHE A 246 -14.87 5.69 3.77
N GLU A 247 -15.45 6.91 3.86
CA GLU A 247 -14.84 8.02 4.60
C GLU A 247 -14.86 7.86 6.14
N GLU A 248 -15.76 7.03 6.68
CA GLU A 248 -16.14 7.03 8.11
C GLU A 248 -15.61 5.83 8.92
N LEU A 249 -14.63 5.10 8.40
CA LEU A 249 -14.04 3.91 9.05
C LEU A 249 -13.53 4.15 10.49
N GLY A 250 -13.15 5.38 10.83
CA GLY A 250 -12.69 5.75 12.18
C GLY A 250 -13.79 5.85 13.25
N THR A 251 -15.06 5.75 12.87
CA THR A 251 -16.22 5.83 13.79
C THR A 251 -17.27 4.74 13.57
N ARG A 252 -17.24 4.02 12.43
CA ARG A 252 -18.17 2.93 12.13
C ARG A 252 -17.44 1.59 12.13
N THR A 253 -17.92 0.66 12.95
CA THR A 253 -17.37 -0.70 13.04
C THR A 253 -17.95 -1.62 11.94
N ALA A 254 -17.46 -2.85 11.85
CA ALA A 254 -18.06 -3.92 11.04
C ALA A 254 -19.57 -4.16 11.31
N ALA A 255 -20.09 -3.67 12.45
CA ALA A 255 -21.48 -3.80 12.86
C ALA A 255 -22.45 -2.85 12.11
N ASP A 256 -21.96 -1.82 11.42
CA ASP A 256 -22.80 -0.88 10.64
C ASP A 256 -23.22 -1.45 9.27
N ASP A 257 -24.52 -1.37 8.95
CA ASP A 257 -25.08 -1.91 7.69
C ASP A 257 -24.60 -1.15 6.44
N VAL A 258 -24.36 0.15 6.53
CA VAL A 258 -23.85 0.95 5.40
C VAL A 258 -22.41 0.53 5.08
N HIS A 259 -21.60 0.31 6.12
CA HIS A 259 -20.26 -0.24 5.96
C HIS A 259 -20.29 -1.65 5.36
N ARG A 260 -21.14 -2.56 5.87
CA ARG A 260 -21.30 -3.91 5.27
C ARG A 260 -21.71 -3.85 3.79
N ALA A 261 -22.68 -3.01 3.44
CA ALA A 261 -23.14 -2.84 2.06
C ALA A 261 -22.09 -2.21 1.15
N TRP A 262 -21.23 -1.32 1.66
CA TRP A 262 -20.06 -0.83 0.93
C TRP A 262 -19.01 -1.93 0.74
N VAL A 263 -18.66 -2.69 1.79
CA VAL A 263 -17.67 -3.78 1.74
C VAL A 263 -18.11 -4.88 0.77
N LYS A 264 -19.40 -5.22 0.69
CA LYS A 264 -19.94 -6.18 -0.29
C LYS A 264 -19.66 -5.71 -1.73
N ARG A 265 -20.11 -4.51 -2.10
CA ARG A 265 -19.90 -3.92 -3.43
C ARG A 265 -18.41 -3.79 -3.77
N TYR A 266 -17.59 -3.39 -2.79
CA TYR A 266 -16.15 -3.26 -2.96
C TYR A 266 -15.46 -4.61 -3.22
N ARG A 267 -15.87 -5.69 -2.54
CA ARG A 267 -15.38 -7.04 -2.82
C ARG A 267 -15.80 -7.54 -4.21
N GLU A 268 -17.04 -7.27 -4.61
CA GLU A 268 -17.56 -7.62 -5.94
C GLU A 268 -16.77 -6.92 -7.05
N ALA A 269 -16.62 -5.58 -6.98
CA ALA A 269 -15.84 -4.83 -7.97
C ALA A 269 -14.33 -5.16 -7.95
N SER A 270 -13.77 -5.55 -6.79
CA SER A 270 -12.37 -6.01 -6.69
C SER A 270 -12.14 -7.37 -7.37
N ALA A 271 -13.18 -8.18 -7.61
CA ALA A 271 -13.04 -9.51 -8.21
C ALA A 271 -12.63 -9.49 -9.70
N GLU A 272 -12.80 -8.36 -10.39
CA GLU A 272 -12.49 -8.21 -11.81
C GLU A 272 -11.05 -7.75 -12.11
N VAL A 273 -10.25 -7.44 -11.08
CA VAL A 273 -8.91 -6.85 -11.21
C VAL A 273 -7.84 -7.53 -10.35
N ALA A 274 -6.61 -7.55 -10.83
CA ALA A 274 -5.45 -7.95 -10.03
C ALA A 274 -4.84 -6.72 -9.32
N VAL A 275 -4.20 -6.92 -8.16
CA VAL A 275 -3.51 -5.83 -7.45
C VAL A 275 -2.06 -5.69 -7.93
N CYS A 276 -1.44 -6.81 -8.29
CA CYS A 276 -0.15 -6.83 -8.94
C CYS A 276 -0.03 -8.04 -9.89
N ARG A 277 1.07 -8.09 -10.63
CA ARG A 277 1.46 -9.20 -11.51
C ARG A 277 2.87 -9.64 -11.17
N LEU A 278 3.13 -10.93 -10.99
CA LEU A 278 4.49 -11.44 -10.77
C LEU A 278 5.30 -11.25 -12.07
N LEU A 279 6.53 -10.75 -11.95
CA LEU A 279 7.47 -10.60 -13.06
C LEU A 279 8.63 -11.58 -12.96
N SER A 280 9.20 -11.72 -11.77
CA SER A 280 10.37 -12.58 -11.52
C SER A 280 10.44 -13.05 -10.07
N SER A 281 11.17 -14.14 -9.86
CA SER A 281 11.58 -14.67 -8.55
C SER A 281 13.06 -15.04 -8.67
N THR A 282 13.92 -14.44 -7.85
CA THR A 282 15.38 -14.63 -7.89
C THR A 282 15.92 -14.92 -6.48
N GLY A 283 17.16 -15.40 -6.40
CA GLY A 283 17.83 -15.72 -5.13
C GLY A 283 17.37 -17.05 -4.50
N PRO A 284 17.70 -17.28 -3.22
CA PRO A 284 17.32 -18.48 -2.48
C PRO A 284 15.80 -18.66 -2.34
N ALA A 285 15.38 -19.91 -2.08
CA ALA A 285 14.00 -20.19 -1.69
C ALA A 285 13.72 -19.59 -0.29
N PRO A 286 12.51 -19.05 -0.06
CA PRO A 286 12.10 -18.55 1.25
C PRO A 286 12.01 -19.68 2.29
N ASP A 287 12.09 -19.34 3.57
CA ASP A 287 11.79 -20.31 4.63
C ASP A 287 10.27 -20.63 4.69
N PRO A 288 9.84 -21.67 5.44
CA PRO A 288 8.42 -22.05 5.50
C PRO A 288 7.46 -20.97 6.02
N LEU A 289 7.94 -20.08 6.89
CA LEU A 289 7.17 -18.97 7.46
C LEU A 289 7.05 -17.84 6.44
N GLU A 290 8.17 -17.47 5.79
CA GLU A 290 8.20 -16.51 4.69
C GLU A 290 7.32 -16.98 3.50
N GLN A 291 7.37 -18.26 3.15
CA GLN A 291 6.52 -18.87 2.12
C GLN A 291 5.03 -18.77 2.50
N GLN A 292 4.66 -19.00 3.76
CA GLN A 292 3.27 -18.85 4.22
C GLN A 292 2.75 -17.41 4.03
N ILE A 293 3.61 -16.40 4.19
CA ILE A 293 3.30 -14.99 3.93
C ILE A 293 3.20 -14.70 2.42
N ILE A 294 4.11 -15.23 1.60
CA ILE A 294 4.07 -15.11 0.13
C ILE A 294 2.79 -15.74 -0.43
N ASP A 295 2.41 -16.94 0.01
CA ASP A 295 1.19 -17.62 -0.44
C ASP A 295 -0.06 -16.83 -0.04
N LEU A 296 -0.07 -16.22 1.16
CA LEU A 296 -1.17 -15.37 1.61
C LEU A 296 -1.32 -14.12 0.74
N HIS A 297 -0.20 -13.47 0.40
CA HIS A 297 -0.19 -12.34 -0.53
C HIS A 297 -0.69 -12.77 -1.92
N ASP A 298 -0.10 -13.82 -2.49
CA ASP A 298 -0.34 -14.24 -3.88
C ASP A 298 -1.76 -14.77 -4.10
N ARG A 299 -2.35 -15.49 -3.13
CA ARG A 299 -3.77 -15.87 -3.16
C ARG A 299 -4.71 -14.67 -3.28
N ALA A 300 -4.39 -13.55 -2.64
CA ALA A 300 -5.26 -12.38 -2.61
C ALA A 300 -5.05 -11.43 -3.80
N VAL A 301 -3.78 -11.17 -4.19
CA VAL A 301 -3.46 -10.21 -5.27
C VAL A 301 -3.62 -10.79 -6.67
N ARG A 302 -3.65 -12.13 -6.79
CA ARG A 302 -3.83 -12.92 -8.03
C ARG A 302 -2.79 -12.61 -9.12
N PRO A 303 -1.49 -12.81 -8.84
CA PRO A 303 -0.39 -12.25 -9.62
C PRO A 303 -0.21 -12.86 -11.02
N GLU A 304 -0.86 -13.99 -11.31
CA GLU A 304 -0.76 -14.70 -12.60
C GLU A 304 -2.07 -14.61 -13.42
N SER A 305 -3.10 -13.94 -12.91
CA SER A 305 -4.46 -13.94 -13.48
C SER A 305 -4.61 -13.30 -14.87
N GLY A 306 -3.60 -12.59 -15.37
CA GLY A 306 -3.67 -11.83 -16.62
C GLY A 306 -4.60 -10.60 -16.58
N GLN A 307 -5.36 -10.40 -15.49
CA GLN A 307 -6.32 -9.31 -15.33
C GLN A 307 -5.65 -7.92 -15.36
N ARG A 308 -6.50 -6.90 -15.53
CA ARG A 308 -6.13 -5.48 -15.41
C ARG A 308 -5.71 -5.17 -13.96
N LEU A 309 -4.68 -4.35 -13.81
CA LEU A 309 -4.10 -3.94 -12.52
C LEU A 309 -4.84 -2.74 -11.91
N ALA A 310 -5.08 -2.80 -10.59
CA ALA A 310 -5.67 -1.74 -9.76
C ALA A 310 -4.94 -1.56 -8.40
#